data_AF-A0A7V9J231-F1
#
_entry.id   AF-A0A7V9J231-F1
#
_cell.length_a   1.000
_cell.length_b   1.000
_cell.length_c   1.000
_cell.angle_alpha   90.00
_cell.angle_beta   90.00
_cell.angle_gamma   90.00
#
_symmetry.space_group_name_H-M   'P 1'
#
loop_
_entity.id
_entity.type
_entity.pdbx_description
1 polymer ?
#
loop_
_entity_poly.entity_id
_entity_poly.type
_entity_poly.pdbx_seq_one_letter_code
_entity_poly.pdbx_strand_id
1 'polypeptide(L)'
;MRVSTLFWCWLFAASNTLVAEATPSPRLENEVLRLELSTGDSSITVFDKRTNLTWRQQVELGFKIAPDSLRVTPTSVSCRVSGPGELCDLKIELKEGSAAGFDLTVAVPNEHYGKLPAYPFHFVAPDKSWSYVQNTSGEGMLMPLDRPGEINKAYGWSGSQPWWGLTDLERGLAVRLDTFRNPDTRSGPDDSTVYAFPMRLHYDFVTTGGYVALARLYRDYFRAAHPEMQPLRDRVAKRPPVGMLKDGVYVYFWGDNPADDLKLVTEMKAAGIDRGLAVFYGKHPIDRALFDGIKKLGWVPGSYHMPTGNLFRVGRRGWPNAILTGRMEADKLRRQSGPKGWERICAKFQLPRWLEKAKGLIASYGTQLFYFDTLVVQLAPCLSPSHPSTIEENQQARLELAQETRELGTVVGSGEGVSPTWALPGLDFYEGLMSLRTYADPNLKIPSGGYDTDLGDSYASDAAFILDEKRRIPLYQLAFHDYVAGTWVWRDTNFQSRPFAWKKDLFNVLYGTMPMWHINRQLWERHKTEYVESYRAIVSIRSRIGFARMTGHGWLTPDRSVQYTDWEGGQRVIVNFGSRVYQGKDKTRVAPRSFALQSL
;
A
#
# COMPACT_ATOMS: atom_id res chain seq x y z
N MET A 1 60.22 26.52 65.22
CA MET A 1 59.36 25.77 64.27
C MET A 1 58.60 24.75 65.11
N ARG A 2 57.33 25.00 65.48
CA ARG A 2 56.07 24.68 64.76
C ARG A 2 55.89 23.13 64.64
N VAL A 3 54.80 22.46 65.03
CA VAL A 3 53.40 22.83 65.31
C VAL A 3 52.74 21.74 66.18
N SER A 4 51.79 22.17 67.00
CA SER A 4 50.80 21.45 67.81
C SER A 4 49.68 20.81 66.96
N THR A 5 49.30 19.56 67.27
CA THR A 5 48.19 18.85 66.63
C THR A 5 46.88 19.14 67.37
N LEU A 6 45.94 19.84 66.73
CA LEU A 6 44.58 20.10 67.21
C LEU A 6 43.59 19.19 66.47
N PHE A 7 42.85 18.39 67.23
CA PHE A 7 41.68 17.62 66.80
C PHE A 7 40.47 18.54 66.64
N TRP A 8 39.78 18.50 65.50
CA TRP A 8 38.47 19.13 65.32
C TRP A 8 37.47 18.13 64.74
N CYS A 9 36.42 17.86 65.53
CA CYS A 9 35.23 17.09 65.17
C CYS A 9 34.40 17.83 64.12
N TRP A 10 33.91 17.11 63.11
CA TRP A 10 32.90 17.60 62.17
C TRP A 10 31.53 17.00 62.52
N LEU A 11 30.58 17.87 62.85
CA LEU A 11 29.15 17.56 62.95
C LEU A 11 28.54 17.44 61.54
N PHE A 12 27.81 16.36 61.28
CA PHE A 12 26.94 16.21 60.11
C PHE A 12 25.64 17.00 60.31
N ALA A 13 25.33 17.92 59.40
CA ALA A 13 24.00 18.50 59.26
C ALA A 13 23.23 17.72 58.17
N ALA A 14 22.14 17.06 58.56
CA ALA A 14 21.23 16.40 57.64
C ALA A 14 20.27 17.43 57.03
N SER A 15 20.38 17.67 55.72
CA SER A 15 19.40 18.42 54.95
C SER A 15 18.24 17.48 54.54
N ASN A 16 17.09 17.64 55.19
CA ASN A 16 15.83 17.04 54.73
C ASN A 16 15.35 17.76 53.47
N THR A 17 15.64 17.20 52.30
CA THR A 17 14.95 17.54 51.04
C THR A 17 13.58 16.88 51.05
N LEU A 18 12.53 17.69 51.17
CA LEU A 18 11.15 17.33 50.89
C LEU A 18 11.06 16.82 49.44
N VAL A 19 10.86 15.52 49.29
CA VAL A 19 10.45 14.92 48.01
C VAL A 19 9.03 15.40 47.75
N ALA A 20 8.86 16.29 46.78
CA ALA A 20 7.54 16.64 46.28
C ALA A 20 6.88 15.35 45.76
N GLU A 21 5.70 15.01 46.30
CA GLU A 21 4.88 13.90 45.80
C GLU A 21 4.63 14.13 44.29
N ALA A 22 5.13 13.22 43.46
CA ALA A 22 4.90 13.28 42.03
C ALA A 22 3.39 13.19 41.77
N THR A 23 2.81 14.21 41.14
CA THR A 23 1.42 14.19 40.70
C THR A 23 1.19 12.93 39.86
N PRO A 24 0.22 12.06 40.22
CA PRO A 24 0.03 10.80 39.52
C PRO A 24 -0.26 11.06 38.03
N SER A 25 0.45 10.36 37.15
CA SER A 25 0.27 10.47 35.71
C SER A 25 -1.16 10.12 35.31
N PRO A 26 -1.82 10.90 34.42
CA PRO A 26 -3.13 10.57 33.88
C PRO A 26 -3.16 9.15 33.33
N ARG A 27 -4.17 8.38 33.74
CA ARG A 27 -4.31 6.96 33.42
C ARG A 27 -5.69 6.67 32.84
N LEU A 28 -5.71 5.90 31.77
CA LEU A 28 -6.91 5.27 31.21
C LEU A 28 -6.75 3.77 31.30
N GLU A 29 -7.81 3.04 31.63
CA GLU A 29 -7.72 1.60 31.76
C GLU A 29 -9.05 0.92 31.48
N ASN A 30 -8.99 -0.18 30.73
CA ASN A 30 -10.09 -1.13 30.57
C ASN A 30 -9.61 -2.52 30.99
N GLU A 31 -10.36 -3.57 30.67
CA GLU A 31 -10.04 -4.95 31.01
C GLU A 31 -8.77 -5.51 30.32
N VAL A 32 -8.33 -4.92 29.21
CA VAL A 32 -7.18 -5.39 28.41
C VAL A 32 -5.96 -4.46 28.48
N LEU A 33 -6.15 -3.15 28.37
CA LEU A 33 -5.09 -2.15 28.30
C LEU A 33 -5.09 -1.23 29.51
N ARG A 34 -3.90 -0.77 29.88
CA ARG A 34 -3.68 0.39 30.74
C ARG A 34 -2.78 1.39 30.00
N LEU A 35 -3.26 2.61 29.83
CA LEU A 35 -2.54 3.71 29.20
C LEU A 35 -2.15 4.72 30.26
N GLU A 36 -0.93 5.23 30.18
CA GLU A 36 -0.40 6.26 31.06
C GLU A 36 0.21 7.38 30.21
N LEU A 37 -0.21 8.63 30.47
CA LEU A 37 0.36 9.82 29.86
C LEU A 37 1.30 10.49 30.87
N SER A 38 2.59 10.58 30.54
CA SER A 38 3.58 11.26 31.36
C SER A 38 3.37 12.77 31.33
N THR A 39 3.28 13.40 32.51
CA THR A 39 3.17 14.86 32.63
C THR A 39 4.51 15.58 32.40
N GLY A 40 5.63 14.86 32.53
CA GLY A 40 6.98 15.43 32.40
C GLY A 40 7.44 15.58 30.95
N ASP A 41 7.15 14.59 30.11
CA ASP A 41 7.61 14.55 28.70
C ASP A 41 6.48 14.31 27.68
N SER A 42 5.22 14.22 28.12
CA SER A 42 4.04 13.93 27.29
C SER A 42 4.06 12.57 26.58
N SER A 43 4.95 11.66 26.98
CA SER A 43 5.02 10.32 26.42
C SER A 43 3.84 9.45 26.87
N ILE A 44 3.42 8.55 25.99
CA ILE A 44 2.36 7.58 26.23
C ILE A 44 3.01 6.21 26.43
N THR A 45 2.65 5.55 27.52
CA THR A 45 2.97 4.15 27.79
C THR A 45 1.70 3.32 27.76
N VAL A 46 1.75 2.15 27.13
CA VAL A 46 0.61 1.21 27.06
C VAL A 46 1.04 -0.14 27.63
N PHE A 47 0.39 -0.59 28.68
CA PHE A 47 0.55 -1.91 29.25
C PHE A 47 -0.58 -2.84 28.78
N ASP A 48 -0.21 -3.89 28.05
CA ASP A 48 -1.13 -4.95 27.61
C ASP A 48 -1.16 -6.07 28.65
N LYS A 49 -2.27 -6.15 29.39
CA LYS A 49 -2.45 -7.09 30.51
C LYS A 49 -2.47 -8.55 30.07
N ARG A 50 -2.78 -8.82 28.80
CA ARG A 50 -2.87 -10.18 28.26
C ARG A 50 -1.50 -10.80 28.06
N THR A 51 -0.50 -9.97 27.74
CA THR A 51 0.86 -10.39 27.39
C THR A 51 1.91 -9.95 28.42
N ASN A 52 1.51 -9.11 29.39
CA ASN A 52 2.41 -8.46 30.33
C ASN A 52 3.50 -7.62 29.62
N LEU A 53 3.21 -7.13 28.42
CA LEU A 53 4.12 -6.27 27.65
C LEU A 53 3.80 -4.80 27.90
N THR A 54 4.85 -4.00 27.98
CA THR A 54 4.76 -2.54 28.07
C THR A 54 5.32 -1.91 26.79
N TRP A 55 4.45 -1.24 26.05
CA TRP A 55 4.79 -0.45 24.87
C TRP A 55 5.14 0.97 25.28
N ARG A 56 6.28 1.47 24.79
CA ARG A 56 6.79 2.80 25.11
C ARG A 56 7.01 3.59 23.83
N GLN A 57 6.83 4.90 23.92
CA GLN A 57 7.17 5.80 22.83
C GLN A 57 8.65 6.17 22.83
N GLN A 58 9.19 6.47 21.65
CA GLN A 58 10.50 7.09 21.51
C GLN A 58 10.40 8.58 21.84
N VAL A 59 10.81 8.94 23.05
CA VAL A 59 10.69 10.31 23.56
C VAL A 59 11.74 11.22 22.93
N GLU A 60 11.29 12.39 22.47
CA GLU A 60 12.15 13.52 22.14
C GLU A 60 12.11 14.57 23.26
N LEU A 61 13.24 15.23 23.53
CA LEU A 61 13.34 16.22 24.60
C LEU A 61 12.57 17.50 24.27
N GLY A 62 11.99 18.11 25.31
CA GLY A 62 11.38 19.45 25.21
C GLY A 62 9.85 19.46 25.06
N PHE A 63 9.22 18.29 24.93
CA PHE A 63 7.76 18.17 24.96
C PHE A 63 7.24 18.10 26.39
N LYS A 64 6.14 18.80 26.68
CA LYS A 64 5.46 18.77 27.99
C LYS A 64 3.99 19.16 27.86
N ILE A 65 3.18 18.75 28.83
CA ILE A 65 1.80 19.17 28.93
C ILE A 65 1.76 20.66 29.35
N ALA A 66 1.02 21.47 28.61
CA ALA A 66 0.79 22.86 28.95
C ALA A 66 -0.01 22.96 30.27
N PRO A 67 0.36 23.87 31.18
CA PRO A 67 -0.36 24.06 32.44
C PRO A 67 -1.86 24.24 32.24
N ASP A 68 -2.66 23.69 33.17
CA ASP A 68 -4.13 23.81 33.23
C ASP A 68 -4.91 23.29 32.01
N SER A 69 -4.23 22.65 31.05
CA SER A 69 -4.86 22.10 29.84
C SER A 69 -5.40 20.67 30.00
N LEU A 70 -4.88 19.93 30.98
CA LEU A 70 -5.19 18.52 31.19
C LEU A 70 -6.64 18.33 31.64
N ARG A 71 -7.36 17.45 30.96
CA ARG A 71 -8.70 16.97 31.31
C ARG A 71 -8.71 15.45 31.23
N VAL A 72 -9.29 14.80 32.24
CA VAL A 72 -9.35 13.35 32.35
C VAL A 72 -10.79 12.93 32.64
N THR A 73 -11.27 11.95 31.90
CA THR A 73 -12.52 11.23 32.14
C THR A 73 -12.19 9.74 32.30
N PRO A 74 -13.15 8.88 32.67
CA PRO A 74 -12.90 7.44 32.74
C PRO A 74 -12.42 6.81 31.43
N THR A 75 -12.74 7.41 30.28
CA THR A 75 -12.48 6.86 28.94
C THR A 75 -11.60 7.73 28.06
N SER A 76 -11.27 8.96 28.47
CA SER A 76 -10.46 9.87 27.66
C SER A 76 -9.53 10.77 28.47
N VAL A 77 -8.39 11.10 27.88
CA VAL A 77 -7.49 12.17 28.34
C VAL A 77 -7.36 13.18 27.22
N SER A 78 -7.51 14.46 27.52
CA SER A 78 -7.17 15.54 26.58
C SER A 78 -6.26 16.56 27.24
N CYS A 79 -5.34 17.11 26.47
CA CYS A 79 -4.42 18.13 26.93
C CYS A 79 -3.82 18.89 25.76
N ARG A 80 -3.16 20.00 26.06
CA ARG A 80 -2.32 20.71 25.10
C ARG A 80 -0.87 20.33 25.36
N VAL A 81 -0.15 19.94 24.31
CA VAL A 81 1.26 19.57 24.36
C VAL A 81 2.07 20.67 23.70
N SER A 82 3.03 21.24 24.44
CA SER A 82 4.00 22.20 23.91
C SER A 82 5.33 21.51 23.68
N GLY A 83 5.96 21.73 22.52
CA GLY A 83 7.30 21.24 22.17
C GLY A 83 8.15 22.31 21.49
N PRO A 84 9.35 21.95 21.00
CA PRO A 84 10.26 22.88 20.31
C PRO A 84 9.63 23.50 19.04
N GLY A 85 9.02 24.68 19.17
CA GLY A 85 8.37 25.39 18.06
C GLY A 85 7.01 24.82 17.64
N GLU A 86 6.46 23.86 18.39
CA GLU A 86 5.20 23.20 18.08
C GLU A 86 4.22 23.30 19.25
N LEU A 87 2.93 23.42 18.92
CA LEU A 87 1.84 23.36 19.87
C LEU A 87 0.77 22.44 19.28
N CYS A 88 0.39 21.41 20.02
CA CYS A 88 -0.60 20.43 19.58
C CYS A 88 -1.68 20.22 20.63
N ASP A 89 -2.94 20.10 20.22
CA ASP A 89 -4.01 19.62 21.07
C ASP A 89 -4.12 18.09 20.90
N LEU A 90 -3.96 17.37 22.01
CA LEU A 90 -4.00 15.91 22.08
C LEU A 90 -5.32 15.45 22.71
N LYS A 91 -5.90 14.39 22.16
CA LYS A 91 -6.97 13.60 22.79
C LYS A 91 -6.67 12.12 22.63
N ILE A 92 -6.68 11.37 23.73
CA ILE A 92 -6.55 9.91 23.80
C ILE A 92 -7.89 9.36 24.26
N GLU A 93 -8.42 8.34 23.59
CA GLU A 93 -9.72 7.74 23.90
C GLU A 93 -9.65 6.22 23.87
N LEU A 94 -10.15 5.57 24.94
CA LEU A 94 -10.44 4.15 24.91
C LEU A 94 -11.64 3.90 24.00
N LYS A 95 -11.51 2.95 23.08
CA LYS A 95 -12.54 2.68 22.09
C LYS A 95 -13.65 1.80 22.65
N GLU A 96 -14.88 2.26 22.52
CA GLU A 96 -16.06 1.44 22.79
C GLU A 96 -16.11 0.26 21.80
N GLY A 97 -16.17 -0.96 22.31
CA GLY A 97 -16.20 -2.18 21.48
C GLY A 97 -14.85 -2.69 20.95
N SER A 98 -13.73 -2.01 21.22
CA SER A 98 -12.37 -2.57 21.02
C SER A 98 -11.56 -2.47 22.30
N ALA A 99 -11.61 -3.53 23.11
CA ALA A 99 -10.84 -3.65 24.34
C ALA A 99 -9.33 -3.48 24.14
N ALA A 100 -8.82 -3.94 22.99
CA ALA A 100 -7.41 -4.05 22.68
C ALA A 100 -6.88 -2.90 21.84
N GLY A 101 -7.56 -1.75 21.82
CA GLY A 101 -7.14 -0.59 21.06
C GLY A 101 -7.58 0.74 21.65
N PHE A 102 -7.05 1.83 21.11
CA PHE A 102 -7.38 3.20 21.51
C PHE A 102 -7.21 4.16 20.33
N ASP A 103 -7.92 5.28 20.39
CA ASP A 103 -7.83 6.36 19.42
C ASP A 103 -6.97 7.50 19.97
N LEU A 104 -6.24 8.15 19.06
CA LEU A 104 -5.43 9.30 19.34
C LEU A 104 -5.69 10.38 18.28
N THR A 105 -6.12 11.55 18.72
CA THR A 105 -6.37 12.72 17.86
C THR A 105 -5.38 13.81 18.20
N VAL A 106 -4.69 14.34 17.19
CA VAL A 106 -3.71 15.43 17.31
C VAL A 106 -4.07 16.56 16.36
N ALA A 107 -4.39 17.72 16.90
CA ALA A 107 -4.66 18.93 16.13
C ALA A 107 -3.50 19.91 16.29
N VAL A 108 -3.04 20.50 15.19
CA VAL A 108 -2.15 21.67 15.21
C VAL A 108 -3.05 22.91 15.07
N PRO A 109 -3.12 23.79 16.08
CA PRO A 109 -4.02 24.94 16.05
C PRO A 109 -3.78 25.82 14.82
N ASN A 110 -4.87 26.22 14.16
CA ASN A 110 -4.89 27.06 12.95
C ASN A 110 -4.28 26.42 11.69
N GLU A 111 -3.94 25.14 11.71
CA GLU A 111 -3.51 24.41 10.51
C GLU A 111 -4.60 23.43 10.04
N HIS A 112 -4.90 23.47 8.75
CA HIS A 112 -5.75 22.45 8.12
C HIS A 112 -4.92 21.38 7.41
N TYR A 113 -3.78 21.76 6.84
CA TYR A 113 -2.80 20.85 6.26
C TYR A 113 -1.39 21.24 6.72
N GLY A 114 -0.56 20.25 7.00
CA GLY A 114 0.83 20.49 7.34
C GLY A 114 1.70 19.27 7.12
N LYS A 115 2.96 19.39 7.54
CA LYS A 115 3.87 18.24 7.62
C LYS A 115 3.50 17.38 8.83
N LEU A 116 4.09 16.20 8.91
CA LEU A 116 4.01 15.42 10.14
C LEU A 116 4.63 16.24 11.30
N PRO A 117 3.89 16.49 12.39
CA PRO A 117 4.44 17.13 13.58
C PRO A 117 5.42 16.19 14.30
N ALA A 118 6.33 16.72 15.11
CA ALA A 118 7.23 15.86 15.90
C ALA A 118 6.50 15.10 17.02
N TYR A 119 5.29 15.55 17.39
CA TYR A 119 4.37 14.86 18.29
C TYR A 119 3.06 14.48 17.59
N PRO A 120 2.52 13.25 17.74
CA PRO A 120 2.80 12.28 18.78
C PRO A 120 4.03 11.43 18.48
N PHE A 121 4.77 11.08 19.54
CA PHE A 121 5.88 10.15 19.42
C PHE A 121 5.41 8.79 18.90
N HIS A 122 6.29 8.08 18.19
CA HIS A 122 5.99 6.73 17.74
C HIS A 122 6.35 5.70 18.82
N PHE A 123 5.61 4.60 18.88
CA PHE A 123 5.96 3.47 19.74
C PHE A 123 7.18 2.74 19.19
N VAL A 124 8.04 2.28 20.10
CA VAL A 124 9.20 1.42 19.79
C VAL A 124 8.88 -0.04 20.03
N ALA A 125 9.65 -0.92 19.41
CA ALA A 125 9.56 -2.34 19.72
C ALA A 125 9.95 -2.60 21.19
N PRO A 126 9.36 -3.63 21.84
CA PRO A 126 9.81 -4.09 23.15
C PRO A 126 11.27 -4.56 23.17
N ASP A 127 11.75 -5.17 22.08
CA ASP A 127 13.13 -5.65 21.95
C ASP A 127 13.60 -5.69 20.47
N LYS A 128 14.88 -5.99 20.24
CA LYS A 128 15.51 -5.98 18.91
C LYS A 128 15.14 -7.16 17.99
N SER A 129 14.47 -8.19 18.49
CA SER A 129 14.01 -9.33 17.67
C SER A 129 12.76 -9.01 16.85
N TRP A 130 12.10 -7.89 17.16
CA TRP A 130 10.92 -7.42 16.48
C TRP A 130 11.26 -6.82 15.11
N SER A 131 10.24 -6.76 14.26
CA SER A 131 10.32 -6.19 12.93
C SER A 131 9.25 -5.11 12.75
N TYR A 132 9.60 -4.09 11.97
CA TYR A 132 8.68 -3.11 11.46
C TYR A 132 7.91 -3.67 10.25
N VAL A 133 6.59 -3.56 10.28
CA VAL A 133 5.69 -3.93 9.21
C VAL A 133 5.42 -2.69 8.38
N GLN A 134 6.08 -2.61 7.23
CA GLN A 134 5.97 -1.49 6.31
C GLN A 134 4.97 -1.80 5.20
N ASN A 135 3.92 -0.99 5.09
CA ASN A 135 3.14 -0.89 3.86
C ASN A 135 3.95 -0.11 2.81
N THR A 136 4.15 -0.70 1.62
CA THR A 136 4.87 -0.04 0.53
C THR A 136 3.88 0.61 -0.45
N SER A 137 4.22 0.81 -1.72
CA SER A 137 3.26 1.30 -2.71
C SER A 137 2.25 0.23 -3.13
N GLY A 138 2.54 -1.04 -2.89
CA GLY A 138 1.64 -2.18 -3.11
C GLY A 138 1.71 -3.18 -1.94
N GLU A 139 2.41 -4.30 -2.14
CA GLU A 139 2.66 -5.30 -1.09
C GLU A 139 3.50 -4.78 0.09
N GLY A 140 3.69 -5.61 1.11
CA GLY A 140 4.41 -5.22 2.32
C GLY A 140 5.87 -5.65 2.36
N MET A 141 6.60 -5.03 3.28
CA MET A 141 7.92 -5.49 3.72
C MET A 141 7.93 -5.64 5.25
N LEU A 142 8.58 -6.71 5.70
CA LEU A 142 8.95 -6.94 7.07
C LEU A 142 10.42 -6.54 7.25
N MET A 143 10.65 -5.46 7.98
CA MET A 143 11.97 -4.86 8.18
C MET A 143 12.47 -5.22 9.58
N PRO A 144 13.48 -6.11 9.72
CA PRO A 144 14.10 -6.37 11.02
C PRO A 144 14.67 -5.08 11.60
N LEU A 145 14.54 -4.91 12.90
CA LEU A 145 15.04 -3.73 13.60
C LEU A 145 16.44 -4.00 14.17
N ASP A 146 17.42 -3.16 13.80
CA ASP A 146 18.75 -3.21 14.43
C ASP A 146 18.70 -2.68 15.87
N ARG A 147 17.85 -1.67 16.11
CA ARG A 147 17.50 -1.12 17.43
C ARG A 147 15.99 -0.95 17.57
N PRO A 148 15.41 -1.07 18.78
CA PRO A 148 13.95 -1.09 18.96
C PRO A 148 13.20 0.14 18.40
N GLY A 149 13.84 1.31 18.35
CA GLY A 149 13.27 2.56 17.82
C GLY A 149 13.78 2.95 16.43
N GLU A 150 14.47 2.06 15.71
CA GLU A 150 15.06 2.38 14.40
C GLU A 150 14.01 2.35 13.27
N ILE A 151 13.01 3.23 13.38
CA ILE A 151 11.91 3.37 12.42
C ILE A 151 12.12 4.66 11.63
N ASN A 152 12.59 4.51 10.39
CA ASN A 152 12.73 5.64 9.48
C ASN A 152 11.38 5.98 8.85
N LYS A 153 10.91 7.22 9.03
CA LYS A 153 9.67 7.76 8.43
C LYS A 153 8.43 6.90 8.76
N ALA A 154 8.12 6.77 10.06
CA ALA A 154 6.96 6.01 10.54
C ALA A 154 5.65 6.35 9.81
N TYR A 155 5.51 7.58 9.28
CA TYR A 155 4.33 8.07 8.57
C TYR A 155 4.46 8.22 7.03
N GLY A 156 5.69 8.04 6.52
CA GLY A 156 6.09 8.42 5.15
C GLY A 156 6.05 7.27 4.13
N TRP A 157 4.94 6.52 4.06
CA TRP A 157 4.77 5.45 3.07
C TRP A 157 4.09 5.92 1.79
N SER A 158 4.36 5.24 0.67
CA SER A 158 4.09 5.72 -0.68
C SER A 158 2.66 5.51 -1.21
N GLY A 159 1.70 5.10 -0.37
CA GLY A 159 0.28 5.27 -0.71
C GLY A 159 -0.64 4.09 -0.51
N SER A 160 -0.17 2.85 -0.31
CA SER A 160 -1.06 1.67 -0.39
C SER A 160 -2.13 1.62 0.71
N GLN A 161 -1.73 1.28 1.94
CA GLN A 161 -2.63 1.13 3.08
C GLN A 161 -2.18 2.10 4.16
N PRO A 162 -3.07 2.92 4.75
CA PRO A 162 -2.73 3.94 5.73
C PRO A 162 -2.52 3.33 7.12
N TRP A 163 -1.68 2.30 7.23
CA TRP A 163 -1.30 1.72 8.52
C TRP A 163 0.14 1.21 8.49
N TRP A 164 0.69 0.87 9.65
CA TRP A 164 1.97 0.18 9.81
C TRP A 164 1.96 -0.57 11.13
N GLY A 165 3.02 -1.30 11.45
CA GLY A 165 3.07 -1.98 12.74
C GLY A 165 4.44 -2.44 13.18
N LEU A 166 4.45 -3.07 14.35
CA LEU A 166 5.58 -3.75 14.96
C LEU A 166 5.16 -5.17 15.31
N THR A 167 5.99 -6.16 15.04
CA THR A 167 5.68 -7.56 15.37
C THR A 167 6.94 -8.39 15.61
N ASP A 168 6.86 -9.34 16.54
CA ASP A 168 7.82 -10.44 16.71
C ASP A 168 7.39 -11.71 15.94
N LEU A 169 6.45 -11.56 14.99
CA LEU A 169 5.77 -12.61 14.22
C LEU A 169 4.62 -13.31 14.95
N GLU A 170 4.43 -13.07 16.25
CA GLU A 170 3.32 -13.62 17.02
C GLU A 170 2.45 -12.49 17.59
N ARG A 171 3.04 -11.62 18.38
CA ARG A 171 2.43 -10.43 18.97
C ARG A 171 2.66 -9.23 18.06
N GLY A 172 1.87 -8.18 18.25
CA GLY A 172 2.02 -6.99 17.42
C GLY A 172 1.24 -5.77 17.88
N LEU A 173 1.67 -4.63 17.37
CA LEU A 173 0.98 -3.35 17.40
C LEU A 173 0.73 -2.91 15.96
N ALA A 174 -0.50 -2.53 15.63
CA ALA A 174 -0.83 -1.81 14.41
C ALA A 174 -1.20 -0.36 14.74
N VAL A 175 -0.77 0.55 13.88
CA VAL A 175 -1.19 1.96 13.90
C VAL A 175 -1.82 2.27 12.55
N ARG A 176 -3.08 2.72 12.55
CA ARG A 176 -3.81 3.15 11.36
C ARG A 176 -4.00 4.67 11.40
N LEU A 177 -3.80 5.32 10.26
CA LEU A 177 -4.06 6.73 10.05
C LEU A 177 -5.42 6.89 9.35
N ASP A 178 -6.37 7.52 10.03
CA ASP A 178 -7.74 7.75 9.54
C ASP A 178 -7.94 9.15 8.95
N THR A 179 -6.88 9.95 8.90
CA THR A 179 -6.91 11.29 8.31
C THR A 179 -6.34 11.28 6.89
N PHE A 180 -6.86 12.16 6.03
CA PHE A 180 -6.34 12.37 4.68
C PHE A 180 -4.84 12.69 4.71
N ARG A 181 -4.13 12.15 3.72
CA ARG A 181 -2.75 12.51 3.42
C ARG A 181 -2.51 12.50 1.92
N ASN A 182 -1.62 13.38 1.47
CA ASN A 182 -1.11 13.37 0.10
C ASN A 182 0.39 12.99 0.11
N PRO A 183 0.74 11.73 -0.22
CA PRO A 183 2.11 11.24 -0.10
C PRO A 183 3.05 11.96 -1.07
N ASP A 184 4.27 12.25 -0.61
CA ASP A 184 5.34 12.64 -1.52
C ASP A 184 5.82 11.43 -2.32
N THR A 185 5.64 11.47 -3.63
CA THR A 185 6.09 10.39 -4.52
C THR A 185 7.58 10.52 -4.88
N ARG A 186 8.32 11.49 -4.33
CA ARG A 186 9.77 11.65 -4.58
C ARG A 186 10.59 10.68 -3.73
N SER A 187 11.57 10.04 -4.37
CA SER A 187 12.68 9.38 -3.69
C SER A 187 13.68 10.46 -3.26
N GLY A 188 13.72 10.81 -1.97
CA GLY A 188 14.62 11.81 -1.41
C GLY A 188 14.63 11.81 0.12
N PRO A 189 15.65 12.41 0.77
CA PRO A 189 15.74 12.46 2.23
C PRO A 189 14.55 13.23 2.82
N ASP A 190 14.15 14.34 2.19
CA ASP A 190 13.05 15.18 2.64
C ASP A 190 11.68 14.59 2.24
N ASP A 191 10.98 14.01 3.20
CA ASP A 191 9.56 13.67 3.05
C ASP A 191 8.73 14.97 2.97
N SER A 192 8.06 15.22 1.84
CA SER A 192 7.12 16.32 1.70
C SER A 192 5.66 15.88 1.70
N THR A 193 5.38 14.71 2.27
CA THR A 193 4.01 14.24 2.52
C THR A 193 3.27 15.27 3.34
N VAL A 194 2.02 15.52 2.97
CA VAL A 194 1.13 16.46 3.64
C VAL A 194 0.01 15.69 4.30
N TYR A 195 -0.33 16.05 5.53
CA TYR A 195 -1.40 15.46 6.33
C TYR A 195 -2.45 16.53 6.57
N ALA A 196 -3.72 16.13 6.56
CA ALA A 196 -4.77 16.98 7.09
C ALA A 196 -4.76 16.97 8.62
N PHE A 197 -5.28 18.03 9.24
CA PHE A 197 -5.51 18.14 10.67
C PHE A 197 -7.00 18.34 10.99
N PRO A 198 -7.50 17.78 12.11
CA PRO A 198 -6.76 16.96 13.09
C PRO A 198 -6.35 15.59 12.53
N MET A 199 -5.13 15.16 12.87
CA MET A 199 -4.62 13.83 12.57
C MET A 199 -5.27 12.82 13.53
N ARG A 200 -5.83 11.74 12.99
CA ARG A 200 -6.50 10.68 13.74
C ARG A 200 -5.76 9.37 13.54
N LEU A 201 -5.31 8.80 14.64
CA LEU A 201 -4.57 7.55 14.71
C LEU A 201 -5.35 6.54 15.53
N HIS A 202 -5.41 5.31 15.04
CA HIS A 202 -5.98 4.18 15.75
C HIS A 202 -4.89 3.16 16.05
N TYR A 203 -4.75 2.77 17.32
CA TYR A 203 -3.80 1.76 17.77
C TYR A 203 -4.55 0.48 18.13
N ASP A 204 -4.07 -0.66 17.64
CA ASP A 204 -4.59 -2.00 18.00
C ASP A 204 -3.44 -2.94 18.37
N PHE A 205 -3.67 -3.79 19.37
CA PHE A 205 -2.68 -4.74 19.89
C PHE A 205 -3.15 -6.20 19.72
N VAL A 206 -2.32 -7.01 19.07
CA VAL A 206 -2.56 -8.45 18.88
C VAL A 206 -1.61 -9.29 19.72
N THR A 207 -2.12 -10.39 20.25
CA THR A 207 -1.33 -11.33 21.06
C THR A 207 -0.83 -12.54 20.28
N THR A 208 -1.41 -12.81 19.10
CA THR A 208 -1.09 -13.93 18.23
C THR A 208 -1.29 -13.55 16.76
N GLY A 209 -0.62 -14.28 15.86
CA GLY A 209 -0.78 -14.15 14.39
C GLY A 209 0.05 -13.04 13.72
N GLY A 210 0.79 -12.22 14.48
CA GLY A 210 1.75 -11.25 13.97
C GLY A 210 1.19 -10.35 12.87
N TYR A 211 1.97 -10.08 11.82
CA TYR A 211 1.54 -9.23 10.69
C TYR A 211 0.31 -9.75 9.93
N VAL A 212 0.02 -11.05 9.98
CA VAL A 212 -1.21 -11.62 9.40
C VAL A 212 -2.45 -11.13 10.18
N ALA A 213 -2.34 -11.08 11.50
CA ALA A 213 -3.39 -10.50 12.34
C ALA A 213 -3.50 -8.98 12.14
N LEU A 214 -2.39 -8.26 11.97
CA LEU A 214 -2.42 -6.82 11.68
C LEU A 214 -3.12 -6.51 10.34
N ALA A 215 -2.82 -7.27 9.28
CA ALA A 215 -3.51 -7.14 8.00
C ALA A 215 -5.01 -7.43 8.11
N ARG A 216 -5.39 -8.39 8.97
CA ARG A 216 -6.80 -8.71 9.26
C ARG A 216 -7.52 -7.57 9.97
N LEU A 217 -6.90 -6.93 10.96
CA LEU A 217 -7.47 -5.75 11.62
C LEU A 217 -7.79 -4.65 10.61
N TYR A 218 -6.87 -4.36 9.69
CA TYR A 218 -7.10 -3.37 8.65
C TYR A 218 -8.22 -3.79 7.68
N ARG A 219 -8.24 -5.06 7.26
CA ARG A 219 -9.33 -5.61 6.43
C ARG A 219 -10.70 -5.43 7.11
N ASP A 220 -10.82 -5.80 8.38
CA ASP A 220 -12.09 -5.79 9.10
C ASP A 220 -12.60 -4.36 9.26
N TYR A 221 -11.71 -3.41 9.61
CA TYR A 221 -12.01 -1.99 9.58
C TYR A 221 -12.49 -1.52 8.21
N PHE A 222 -11.72 -1.79 7.16
CA PHE A 222 -12.00 -1.26 5.84
C PHE A 222 -13.33 -1.80 5.28
N ARG A 223 -13.62 -3.08 5.51
CA ARG A 223 -14.91 -3.67 5.13
C ARG A 223 -16.09 -3.11 5.92
N ALA A 224 -15.89 -2.78 7.20
CA ALA A 224 -16.93 -2.12 7.99
C ALA A 224 -17.20 -0.69 7.52
N ALA A 225 -16.16 0.02 7.07
CA ALA A 225 -16.28 1.36 6.49
C ALA A 225 -16.85 1.38 5.06
N HIS A 226 -16.75 0.26 4.34
CA HIS A 226 -17.19 0.09 2.95
C HIS A 226 -18.14 -1.12 2.77
N PRO A 227 -19.31 -1.13 3.44
CA PRO A 227 -20.25 -2.26 3.37
C PRO A 227 -20.83 -2.52 1.97
N GLU A 228 -20.76 -1.54 1.07
CA GLU A 228 -21.17 -1.65 -0.33
C GLU A 228 -20.25 -2.57 -1.15
N MET A 229 -19.00 -2.75 -0.72
CA MET A 229 -18.02 -3.52 -1.48
C MET A 229 -18.37 -5.01 -1.53
N GLN A 230 -18.37 -5.53 -2.76
CA GLN A 230 -18.56 -6.96 -3.02
C GLN A 230 -17.22 -7.63 -3.36
N PRO A 231 -16.96 -8.87 -2.92
CA PRO A 231 -15.86 -9.70 -3.40
C PRO A 231 -15.88 -9.88 -4.93
N LEU A 232 -14.72 -10.13 -5.53
CA LEU A 232 -14.57 -10.36 -6.98
C LEU A 232 -15.46 -11.51 -7.47
N ARG A 233 -15.58 -12.59 -6.69
CA ARG A 233 -16.46 -13.74 -7.02
C ARG A 233 -17.91 -13.32 -7.29
N ASP A 234 -18.43 -12.37 -6.52
CA ASP A 234 -19.83 -11.94 -6.60
C ASP A 234 -20.03 -10.92 -7.73
N ARG A 235 -18.95 -10.22 -8.13
CA ARG A 235 -18.96 -9.28 -9.26
C ARG A 235 -19.09 -9.98 -10.62
N VAL A 236 -18.65 -11.24 -10.73
CA VAL A 236 -18.63 -11.98 -12.01
C VAL A 236 -20.03 -12.14 -12.61
N ALA A 237 -21.05 -12.38 -11.80
CA ALA A 237 -22.41 -12.59 -12.28
C ALA A 237 -22.97 -11.37 -13.04
N LYS A 238 -22.70 -10.16 -12.53
CA LYS A 238 -23.12 -8.91 -13.16
C LYS A 238 -22.15 -8.45 -14.27
N ARG A 239 -20.87 -8.77 -14.13
CA ARG A 239 -19.80 -8.35 -15.04
C ARG A 239 -18.91 -9.55 -15.39
N PRO A 240 -19.35 -10.43 -16.32
CA PRO A 240 -18.62 -11.66 -16.66
C PRO A 240 -17.13 -11.47 -17.00
N PRO A 241 -16.69 -10.37 -17.67
CA PRO A 241 -15.27 -10.11 -17.91
C PRO A 241 -14.39 -10.09 -16.65
N VAL A 242 -14.95 -9.75 -15.47
CA VAL A 242 -14.22 -9.80 -14.18
C VAL A 242 -13.69 -11.20 -13.88
N GLY A 243 -14.37 -12.25 -14.34
CA GLY A 243 -13.92 -13.64 -14.17
C GLY A 243 -12.56 -13.91 -14.80
N MET A 244 -12.10 -13.08 -15.75
CA MET A 244 -10.77 -13.17 -16.35
C MET A 244 -9.65 -12.88 -15.34
N LEU A 245 -9.94 -12.08 -14.30
CA LEU A 245 -8.98 -11.75 -13.26
C LEU A 245 -8.62 -12.94 -12.37
N LYS A 246 -9.41 -14.01 -12.37
CA LYS A 246 -9.19 -15.19 -11.52
C LYS A 246 -7.87 -15.90 -11.85
N ASP A 247 -7.60 -16.07 -13.14
CA ASP A 247 -6.60 -17.01 -13.66
C ASP A 247 -6.10 -16.63 -15.07
N GLY A 248 -6.43 -15.43 -15.55
CA GLY A 248 -5.88 -14.88 -16.78
C GLY A 248 -4.51 -14.21 -16.62
N VAL A 249 -3.85 -13.96 -17.75
CA VAL A 249 -2.65 -13.10 -17.85
C VAL A 249 -3.02 -11.68 -18.30
N TYR A 250 -2.35 -10.67 -17.75
CA TYR A 250 -2.51 -9.27 -18.17
C TYR A 250 -1.45 -8.91 -19.22
N VAL A 251 -1.86 -8.54 -20.43
CA VAL A 251 -0.93 -8.35 -21.55
C VAL A 251 -1.10 -6.98 -22.18
N TYR A 252 -0.01 -6.20 -22.23
CA TYR A 252 0.07 -5.04 -23.12
C TYR A 252 0.53 -5.48 -24.51
N PHE A 253 -0.29 -5.16 -25.51
CA PHE A 253 0.03 -5.38 -26.91
C PHE A 253 0.66 -4.13 -27.54
N TRP A 254 1.79 -4.34 -28.21
CA TRP A 254 2.63 -3.30 -28.84
C TRP A 254 2.82 -3.51 -30.35
N GLY A 255 1.92 -4.27 -30.98
CA GLY A 255 1.90 -4.47 -32.43
C GLY A 255 1.66 -3.17 -33.19
N ASP A 256 1.78 -3.24 -34.51
CA ASP A 256 1.66 -2.09 -35.41
C ASP A 256 0.31 -2.07 -36.14
N ASN A 257 -0.45 -3.16 -36.13
CA ASN A 257 -1.78 -3.21 -36.74
C ASN A 257 -2.74 -4.22 -36.08
N PRO A 258 -4.06 -3.98 -36.16
CA PRO A 258 -5.07 -4.82 -35.52
C PRO A 258 -5.08 -6.29 -35.99
N ALA A 259 -4.88 -6.55 -37.29
CA ALA A 259 -5.00 -7.90 -37.84
C ALA A 259 -3.90 -8.83 -37.30
N ASP A 260 -2.67 -8.32 -37.24
CA ASP A 260 -1.53 -9.07 -36.71
C ASP A 260 -1.64 -9.32 -35.21
N ASP A 261 -2.15 -8.35 -34.44
CA ASP A 261 -2.39 -8.54 -33.00
C ASP A 261 -3.49 -9.58 -32.74
N LEU A 262 -4.58 -9.59 -33.53
CA LEU A 262 -5.59 -10.64 -33.42
C LEU A 262 -5.02 -12.02 -33.77
N LYS A 263 -4.21 -12.11 -34.83
CA LYS A 263 -3.51 -13.34 -35.20
C LYS A 263 -2.58 -13.79 -34.07
N LEU A 264 -1.89 -12.86 -33.44
CA LEU A 264 -0.99 -13.13 -32.32
C LEU A 264 -1.76 -13.68 -31.09
N VAL A 265 -2.88 -13.07 -30.70
CA VAL A 265 -3.75 -13.60 -29.63
C VAL A 265 -4.24 -15.02 -29.97
N THR A 266 -4.58 -15.28 -31.24
CA THR A 266 -4.98 -16.60 -31.72
C THR A 266 -3.87 -17.63 -31.54
N GLU A 267 -2.63 -17.28 -31.90
CA GLU A 267 -1.45 -18.14 -31.72
C GLU A 267 -1.10 -18.38 -30.25
N MET A 268 -1.22 -17.35 -29.40
CA MET A 268 -1.04 -17.46 -27.96
C MET A 268 -2.04 -18.44 -27.35
N LYS A 269 -3.31 -18.34 -27.73
CA LYS A 269 -4.34 -19.29 -27.32
C LYS A 269 -4.02 -20.70 -27.79
N ALA A 270 -3.67 -20.88 -29.07
CA ALA A 270 -3.30 -22.18 -29.62
C ALA A 270 -2.07 -22.80 -28.93
N ALA A 271 -1.19 -21.99 -28.34
CA ALA A 271 -0.05 -22.46 -27.55
C ALA A 271 -0.40 -22.86 -26.11
N GLY A 272 -1.65 -22.67 -25.68
CA GLY A 272 -2.16 -23.00 -24.34
C GLY A 272 -2.23 -21.82 -23.37
N ILE A 273 -2.21 -20.58 -23.87
CA ILE A 273 -2.53 -19.39 -23.06
C ILE A 273 -4.04 -19.16 -23.18
N ASP A 274 -4.82 -19.88 -22.39
CA ASP A 274 -6.27 -19.99 -22.61
C ASP A 274 -7.05 -18.73 -22.23
N ARG A 275 -6.53 -17.95 -21.29
CA ARG A 275 -7.23 -16.84 -20.62
C ARG A 275 -6.31 -15.63 -20.51
N GLY A 276 -6.76 -14.47 -20.99
CA GLY A 276 -6.00 -13.23 -20.88
C GLY A 276 -6.84 -11.96 -21.01
N LEU A 277 -6.28 -10.89 -20.48
CA LEU A 277 -6.72 -9.51 -20.67
C LEU A 277 -5.76 -8.84 -21.65
N ALA A 278 -6.25 -8.47 -22.83
CA ALA A 278 -5.47 -7.83 -23.88
C ALA A 278 -5.68 -6.31 -23.84
N VAL A 279 -4.66 -5.56 -23.44
CA VAL A 279 -4.72 -4.10 -23.29
C VAL A 279 -3.91 -3.42 -24.39
N PHE A 280 -4.56 -2.46 -25.06
CA PHE A 280 -3.97 -1.69 -26.14
C PHE A 280 -3.69 -0.25 -25.70
N TYR A 281 -2.43 0.18 -25.87
CA TYR A 281 -1.98 1.54 -25.54
C TYR A 281 -2.33 2.58 -26.63
N GLY A 282 -2.77 2.12 -27.81
CA GLY A 282 -3.14 2.98 -28.93
C GLY A 282 -1.99 3.30 -29.90
N LYS A 283 -1.02 2.39 -30.05
CA LYS A 283 0.04 2.48 -31.07
C LYS A 283 -0.52 2.44 -32.50
N HIS A 284 -1.64 1.75 -32.68
CA HIS A 284 -2.49 1.80 -33.87
C HIS A 284 -3.96 1.99 -33.46
N PRO A 285 -4.86 2.37 -34.39
CA PRO A 285 -6.29 2.46 -34.11
C PRO A 285 -6.84 1.12 -33.62
N ILE A 286 -7.70 1.17 -32.60
CA ILE A 286 -8.52 0.02 -32.19
C ILE A 286 -9.72 -0.04 -33.12
N ASP A 287 -10.08 -1.24 -33.59
CA ASP A 287 -11.29 -1.48 -34.37
C ASP A 287 -12.16 -2.58 -33.77
N ARG A 288 -13.40 -2.66 -34.28
CA ARG A 288 -14.41 -3.61 -33.81
C ARG A 288 -14.03 -5.07 -34.13
N ALA A 289 -13.33 -5.30 -35.25
CA ALA A 289 -12.98 -6.64 -35.69
C ALA A 289 -11.93 -7.29 -34.77
N LEU A 290 -10.91 -6.54 -34.35
CA LEU A 290 -9.93 -6.96 -33.36
C LEU A 290 -10.61 -7.34 -32.04
N PHE A 291 -11.45 -6.46 -31.49
CA PHE A 291 -12.07 -6.71 -30.18
C PHE A 291 -13.08 -7.85 -30.23
N ASP A 292 -13.91 -7.95 -31.26
CA ASP A 292 -14.82 -9.09 -31.44
C ASP A 292 -14.05 -10.40 -31.66
N GLY A 293 -12.92 -10.36 -32.36
CA GLY A 293 -12.02 -11.50 -32.52
C GLY A 293 -11.46 -11.98 -31.19
N ILE A 294 -10.92 -11.07 -30.37
CA ILE A 294 -10.39 -11.39 -29.02
C ILE A 294 -11.49 -11.98 -28.13
N LYS A 295 -12.71 -11.43 -28.17
CA LYS A 295 -13.86 -11.97 -27.41
C LYS A 295 -14.24 -13.38 -27.86
N LYS A 296 -14.22 -13.66 -29.17
CA LYS A 296 -14.48 -15.02 -29.70
C LYS A 296 -13.44 -16.04 -29.24
N LEU A 297 -12.21 -15.60 -28.96
CA LEU A 297 -11.15 -16.42 -28.37
C LEU A 297 -11.32 -16.61 -26.85
N GLY A 298 -12.33 -15.97 -26.25
CA GLY A 298 -12.63 -16.03 -24.81
C GLY A 298 -11.74 -15.12 -23.97
N TRP A 299 -11.06 -14.15 -24.57
CA TRP A 299 -10.23 -13.15 -23.88
C TRP A 299 -10.99 -11.83 -23.68
N VAL A 300 -10.49 -10.98 -22.77
CA VAL A 300 -11.07 -9.66 -22.48
C VAL A 300 -10.25 -8.57 -23.17
N PRO A 301 -10.77 -7.88 -24.20
CA PRO A 301 -10.10 -6.74 -24.81
C PRO A 301 -10.33 -5.46 -24.00
N GLY A 302 -9.29 -4.65 -23.88
CA GLY A 302 -9.32 -3.38 -23.16
C GLY A 302 -8.42 -2.31 -23.75
N SER A 303 -8.61 -1.09 -23.27
CA SER A 303 -7.86 0.08 -23.72
C SER A 303 -7.30 0.88 -22.54
N TYR A 304 -6.10 1.41 -22.75
CA TYR A 304 -5.45 2.34 -21.84
C TYR A 304 -6.03 3.75 -22.02
N HIS A 305 -6.28 4.44 -20.90
CA HIS A 305 -6.74 5.82 -20.90
C HIS A 305 -6.20 6.63 -19.71
N MET A 306 -6.21 7.95 -19.89
CA MET A 306 -5.88 8.93 -18.86
C MET A 306 -7.08 9.88 -18.63
N PRO A 307 -8.15 9.44 -17.95
CA PRO A 307 -9.33 10.28 -17.72
C PRO A 307 -8.99 11.57 -16.97
N THR A 308 -8.09 11.46 -15.99
CA THR A 308 -7.37 12.59 -15.41
C THR A 308 -5.93 12.55 -15.90
N GLY A 309 -5.36 13.67 -16.34
CA GLY A 309 -3.99 13.70 -16.84
C GLY A 309 -2.94 14.08 -15.80
N ASN A 310 -1.69 14.05 -16.23
CA ASN A 310 -0.54 14.40 -15.40
C ASN A 310 -0.58 15.86 -14.86
N LEU A 311 -0.17 16.03 -13.60
CA LEU A 311 -0.17 17.33 -12.91
C LEU A 311 0.79 18.37 -13.49
N PHE A 312 1.79 17.96 -14.28
CA PHE A 312 2.71 18.88 -14.98
C PHE A 312 2.00 19.76 -16.02
N ARG A 313 0.76 19.43 -16.38
CA ARG A 313 -0.09 20.26 -17.24
C ARG A 313 -0.51 21.58 -16.57
N VAL A 314 -0.43 21.66 -15.24
CA VAL A 314 -0.77 22.84 -14.45
C VAL A 314 0.48 23.52 -13.90
N GLY A 315 1.36 22.77 -13.25
CA GLY A 315 2.53 23.33 -12.56
C GLY A 315 3.65 22.31 -12.41
N ARG A 316 4.84 22.78 -12.00
CA ARG A 316 5.99 21.90 -11.77
C ARG A 316 5.69 20.88 -10.67
N ARG A 317 6.41 19.74 -10.72
CA ARG A 317 6.26 18.65 -9.75
C ARG A 317 6.28 19.16 -8.30
N GLY A 318 5.37 18.66 -7.46
CA GLY A 318 5.26 19.02 -6.05
C GLY A 318 4.38 20.24 -5.75
N TRP A 319 3.82 20.90 -6.78
CA TRP A 319 2.94 22.05 -6.57
C TRP A 319 1.71 21.76 -5.68
N PRO A 320 1.05 20.58 -5.68
CA PRO A 320 -0.13 20.37 -4.83
C PRO A 320 0.21 20.52 -3.35
N ASN A 321 1.26 19.83 -2.90
CA ASN A 321 1.72 19.91 -1.51
C ASN A 321 2.27 21.31 -1.17
N ALA A 322 2.83 22.03 -2.13
CA ALA A 322 3.27 23.41 -1.91
C ALA A 322 2.09 24.37 -1.67
N ILE A 323 0.97 24.20 -2.40
CA ILE A 323 -0.26 24.97 -2.16
C ILE A 323 -0.87 24.62 -0.80
N LEU A 324 -1.01 23.33 -0.49
CA LEU A 324 -1.63 22.87 0.76
C LEU A 324 -0.89 23.37 2.00
N THR A 325 0.44 23.49 1.93
CA THR A 325 1.26 23.99 3.05
C THR A 325 1.61 25.48 2.94
N GLY A 326 0.93 26.26 2.08
CA GLY A 326 1.20 27.71 1.92
C GLY A 326 2.60 28.08 1.39
N ARG A 327 3.40 27.11 0.90
CA ARG A 327 4.72 27.36 0.29
C ARG A 327 4.62 27.95 -1.11
N MET A 328 3.43 27.94 -1.69
CA MET A 328 3.13 28.52 -2.99
C MET A 328 1.77 29.21 -2.93
N GLU A 329 1.72 30.43 -3.48
CA GLU A 329 0.50 31.22 -3.60
C GLU A 329 -0.45 30.61 -4.65
N ALA A 330 -1.62 30.15 -4.21
CA ALA A 330 -2.63 29.51 -5.06
C ALA A 330 -3.05 30.40 -6.23
N ASP A 331 -3.25 31.69 -5.96
CA ASP A 331 -3.67 32.66 -6.96
C ASP A 331 -2.59 32.95 -8.01
N LYS A 332 -1.31 32.90 -7.60
CA LYS A 332 -0.19 33.04 -8.53
C LYS A 332 -0.13 31.84 -9.46
N LEU A 333 -0.22 30.62 -8.93
CA LEU A 333 -0.24 29.40 -9.75
C LEU A 333 -1.41 29.44 -10.73
N ARG A 334 -2.62 29.74 -10.25
CA ARG A 334 -3.83 29.83 -11.07
C ARG A 334 -3.68 30.80 -12.24
N ARG A 335 -3.10 32.00 -12.03
CA ARG A 335 -2.85 32.98 -13.10
C ARG A 335 -1.80 32.53 -14.12
N GLN A 336 -0.87 31.67 -13.72
CA GLN A 336 0.21 31.18 -14.58
C GLN A 336 -0.16 29.89 -15.33
N SER A 337 -1.16 29.15 -14.86
CA SER A 337 -1.64 27.91 -15.47
C SER A 337 -2.78 28.17 -16.47
N GLY A 338 -2.75 27.49 -17.62
CA GLY A 338 -3.83 27.57 -18.61
C GLY A 338 -5.08 26.77 -18.21
N PRO A 339 -6.29 27.17 -18.67
CA PRO A 339 -7.55 26.49 -18.32
C PRO A 339 -7.57 25.01 -18.72
N LYS A 340 -6.99 24.66 -19.87
CA LYS A 340 -6.87 23.27 -20.35
C LYS A 340 -6.09 22.36 -19.38
N GLY A 341 -5.15 22.92 -18.61
CA GLY A 341 -4.42 22.17 -17.60
C GLY A 341 -5.36 21.73 -16.47
N TRP A 342 -6.18 22.66 -15.97
CA TRP A 342 -7.15 22.40 -14.92
C TRP A 342 -8.26 21.46 -15.37
N GLU A 343 -8.81 21.66 -16.57
CA GLU A 343 -9.78 20.76 -17.18
C GLU A 343 -9.24 19.33 -17.18
N ARG A 344 -7.98 19.14 -17.57
CA ARG A 344 -7.37 17.80 -17.69
C ARG A 344 -7.13 17.09 -16.36
N ILE A 345 -6.89 17.80 -15.26
CA ILE A 345 -6.61 17.17 -13.96
C ILE A 345 -7.81 17.10 -13.02
N CYS A 346 -8.86 17.88 -13.29
CA CYS A 346 -10.05 17.96 -12.45
C CYS A 346 -10.98 16.78 -12.73
N ALA A 347 -11.02 15.80 -11.82
CA ALA A 347 -11.88 14.63 -11.97
C ALA A 347 -13.37 15.00 -12.01
N LYS A 348 -13.80 15.98 -11.21
CA LYS A 348 -15.18 16.50 -11.25
C LYS A 348 -15.57 17.04 -12.64
N PHE A 349 -14.64 17.73 -13.31
CA PHE A 349 -14.85 18.20 -14.68
C PHE A 349 -14.81 17.05 -15.70
N GLN A 350 -13.92 16.07 -15.49
CA GLN A 350 -13.72 14.96 -16.42
C GLN A 350 -14.79 13.87 -16.31
N LEU A 351 -15.40 13.67 -15.15
CA LEU A 351 -16.36 12.59 -14.87
C LEU A 351 -17.44 12.43 -15.97
N PRO A 352 -18.29 13.43 -16.25
CA PRO A 352 -19.33 13.28 -17.28
C PRO A 352 -18.77 13.06 -18.68
N ARG A 353 -17.65 13.73 -19.01
CA ARG A 353 -16.98 13.65 -20.32
C ARG A 353 -16.35 12.28 -20.55
N TRP A 354 -15.75 11.73 -19.50
CA TRP A 354 -15.18 10.41 -19.51
C TRP A 354 -16.26 9.36 -19.70
N LEU A 355 -17.39 9.47 -18.98
CA LEU A 355 -18.48 8.50 -19.11
C LEU A 355 -19.12 8.52 -20.50
N GLU A 356 -19.28 9.69 -21.11
CA GLU A 356 -19.72 9.82 -22.50
C GLU A 356 -18.73 9.11 -23.45
N LYS A 357 -17.42 9.38 -23.29
CA LYS A 357 -16.37 8.72 -24.07
C LYS A 357 -16.37 7.21 -23.87
N ALA A 358 -16.46 6.73 -22.63
CA ALA A 358 -16.46 5.31 -22.30
C ALA A 358 -17.63 4.59 -22.95
N LYS A 359 -18.85 5.16 -22.88
CA LYS A 359 -20.03 4.64 -23.59
C LYS A 359 -19.81 4.58 -25.10
N GLY A 360 -19.21 5.61 -25.68
CA GLY A 360 -18.86 5.63 -27.11
C GLY A 360 -17.85 4.54 -27.51
N LEU A 361 -16.85 4.28 -26.67
CA LEU A 361 -15.85 3.21 -26.90
C LEU A 361 -16.48 1.82 -26.78
N ILE A 362 -17.35 1.61 -25.78
CA ILE A 362 -18.11 0.37 -25.62
C ILE A 362 -19.02 0.15 -26.83
N ALA A 363 -19.75 1.16 -27.28
CA ALA A 363 -20.65 1.05 -28.43
C ALA A 363 -19.88 0.77 -29.74
N SER A 364 -18.80 1.52 -29.99
CA SER A 364 -18.03 1.45 -31.24
C SER A 364 -17.21 0.18 -31.36
N TYR A 365 -16.55 -0.25 -30.27
CA TYR A 365 -15.54 -1.31 -30.30
C TYR A 365 -15.91 -2.53 -29.46
N GLY A 366 -16.91 -2.44 -28.59
CA GLY A 366 -17.24 -3.50 -27.64
C GLY A 366 -16.14 -3.71 -26.61
N THR A 367 -15.49 -2.63 -26.17
CA THR A 367 -14.48 -2.61 -25.09
C THR A 367 -15.03 -3.22 -23.81
N GLN A 368 -14.26 -4.11 -23.16
CA GLN A 368 -14.67 -4.77 -21.92
C GLN A 368 -13.78 -4.43 -20.71
N LEU A 369 -12.65 -3.77 -20.94
CA LEU A 369 -11.74 -3.32 -19.90
C LEU A 369 -11.24 -1.89 -20.16
N PHE A 370 -11.15 -1.10 -19.10
CA PHE A 370 -10.43 0.18 -19.10
C PHE A 370 -9.31 0.15 -18.06
N TYR A 371 -8.10 0.47 -18.50
CA TYR A 371 -6.99 0.78 -17.60
C TYR A 371 -6.82 2.30 -17.50
N PHE A 372 -6.76 2.81 -16.27
CA PHE A 372 -6.65 4.24 -15.97
C PHE A 372 -5.28 4.61 -15.46
N ASP A 373 -4.51 5.29 -16.29
CA ASP A 373 -3.26 5.89 -15.88
C ASP A 373 -3.50 7.13 -15.02
N THR A 374 -2.61 7.36 -14.06
CA THR A 374 -2.51 8.52 -13.17
C THR A 374 -3.70 8.75 -12.24
N LEU A 375 -4.78 7.99 -12.40
CA LEU A 375 -6.04 8.20 -11.68
C LEU A 375 -5.83 8.08 -10.17
N VAL A 376 -5.05 7.09 -9.72
CA VAL A 376 -4.86 6.84 -8.28
C VAL A 376 -3.54 7.36 -7.73
N VAL A 377 -2.62 7.82 -8.58
CA VAL A 377 -1.23 8.14 -8.16
C VAL A 377 -0.92 9.62 -8.06
N GLN A 378 -1.79 10.48 -8.60
CA GLN A 378 -1.59 11.92 -8.65
C GLN A 378 -2.85 12.65 -8.19
N LEU A 379 -2.85 13.16 -6.96
CA LEU A 379 -3.93 13.97 -6.41
C LEU A 379 -3.53 15.45 -6.35
N ALA A 380 -4.49 16.31 -6.64
CA ALA A 380 -4.33 17.75 -6.55
C ALA A 380 -5.69 18.46 -6.40
N PRO A 381 -5.74 19.63 -5.75
CA PRO A 381 -6.91 20.49 -5.81
C PRO A 381 -7.09 21.04 -7.24
N CYS A 382 -8.30 21.49 -7.59
CA CYS A 382 -8.56 22.25 -8.81
C CYS A 382 -8.81 23.71 -8.47
N LEU A 383 -7.97 24.62 -8.98
CA LEU A 383 -8.09 26.06 -8.74
C LEU A 383 -8.83 26.80 -9.88
N SER A 384 -9.46 26.07 -10.81
CA SER A 384 -10.26 26.69 -11.87
C SER A 384 -11.50 27.36 -11.29
N PRO A 385 -11.80 28.62 -11.63
CA PRO A 385 -13.02 29.29 -11.16
C PRO A 385 -14.32 28.60 -11.59
N SER A 386 -14.33 27.90 -12.72
CA SER A 386 -15.53 27.26 -13.28
C SER A 386 -15.81 25.86 -12.74
N HIS A 387 -14.82 25.21 -12.14
CA HIS A 387 -14.93 23.87 -11.57
C HIS A 387 -13.93 23.67 -10.44
N PRO A 388 -13.98 24.51 -9.38
CA PRO A 388 -13.06 24.40 -8.26
C PRO A 388 -13.32 23.08 -7.51
N SER A 389 -12.25 22.54 -6.93
CA SER A 389 -12.36 21.41 -6.01
C SER A 389 -11.22 21.43 -4.99
N THR A 390 -11.49 21.03 -3.76
CA THR A 390 -10.42 20.63 -2.82
C THR A 390 -9.71 19.37 -3.33
N ILE A 391 -8.63 18.97 -2.66
CA ILE A 391 -7.92 17.75 -3.02
C ILE A 391 -8.73 16.49 -2.67
N GLU A 392 -9.49 16.51 -1.58
CA GLU A 392 -10.39 15.44 -1.15
C GLU A 392 -11.59 15.32 -2.09
N GLU A 393 -12.20 16.45 -2.48
CA GLU A 393 -13.26 16.45 -3.50
C GLU A 393 -12.74 15.88 -4.83
N ASN A 394 -11.49 16.18 -5.19
CA ASN A 394 -10.87 15.60 -6.38
C ASN A 394 -10.64 14.09 -6.22
N GLN A 395 -10.18 13.62 -5.05
CA GLN A 395 -10.05 12.19 -4.75
C GLN A 395 -11.40 11.48 -4.83
N GLN A 396 -12.45 12.05 -4.25
CA GLN A 396 -13.80 11.48 -4.29
C GLN A 396 -14.32 11.39 -5.73
N ALA A 397 -14.15 12.45 -6.54
CA ALA A 397 -14.55 12.42 -7.94
C ALA A 397 -13.75 11.41 -8.79
N ARG A 398 -12.50 11.10 -8.41
CA ARG A 398 -11.71 10.02 -9.06
C ARG A 398 -12.24 8.63 -8.70
N LEU A 399 -12.63 8.43 -7.44
CA LEU A 399 -13.28 7.20 -7.00
C LEU A 399 -14.62 7.00 -7.74
N GLU A 400 -15.45 8.04 -7.79
CA GLU A 400 -16.73 8.03 -8.50
C GLU A 400 -16.54 7.73 -10.00
N LEU A 401 -15.53 8.33 -10.64
CA LEU A 401 -15.18 8.02 -12.04
C LEU A 401 -14.89 6.54 -12.26
N ALA A 402 -14.13 5.92 -11.36
CA ALA A 402 -13.82 4.50 -11.44
C ALA A 402 -15.08 3.63 -11.19
N GLN A 403 -15.88 3.98 -10.18
CA GLN A 403 -17.14 3.28 -9.85
C GLN A 403 -18.15 3.35 -11.00
N GLU A 404 -18.44 4.55 -11.51
CA GLU A 404 -19.39 4.72 -12.61
C GLU A 404 -18.92 4.04 -13.90
N THR A 405 -17.61 3.99 -14.16
CA THR A 405 -17.08 3.20 -15.28
C THR A 405 -17.34 1.70 -15.09
N ARG A 406 -17.21 1.18 -13.86
CA ARG A 406 -17.51 -0.22 -13.54
C ARG A 406 -18.98 -0.55 -13.78
N GLU A 407 -19.89 0.38 -13.47
CA GLU A 407 -21.34 0.22 -13.71
C GLU A 407 -21.70 0.14 -15.20
N LEU A 408 -20.80 0.56 -16.11
CA LEU A 408 -20.95 0.31 -17.56
C LEU A 408 -20.68 -1.16 -17.96
N GLY A 409 -20.45 -2.06 -16.99
CA GLY A 409 -20.25 -3.49 -17.24
C GLY A 409 -18.81 -3.88 -17.55
N THR A 410 -17.84 -2.98 -17.36
CA THR A 410 -16.43 -3.19 -17.69
C THR A 410 -15.58 -3.63 -16.49
N VAL A 411 -14.43 -4.23 -16.79
CA VAL A 411 -13.32 -4.37 -15.83
C VAL A 411 -12.57 -3.05 -15.75
N VAL A 412 -12.33 -2.55 -14.54
CA VAL A 412 -11.60 -1.28 -14.34
C VAL A 412 -10.34 -1.53 -13.52
N GLY A 413 -9.21 -1.04 -14.01
CA GLY A 413 -7.94 -1.06 -13.27
C GLY A 413 -7.21 0.27 -13.32
N SER A 414 -6.30 0.46 -12.37
CA SER A 414 -5.38 1.59 -12.29
C SER A 414 -4.20 1.17 -11.43
N GLY A 415 -3.14 1.96 -11.32
CA GLY A 415 -2.18 1.75 -10.25
C GLY A 415 -0.82 2.36 -10.49
N GLU A 416 -0.23 2.18 -11.67
CA GLU A 416 1.15 2.60 -11.96
C GLU A 416 2.12 2.30 -10.78
N GLY A 417 2.05 1.10 -10.19
CA GLY A 417 2.92 0.76 -9.06
C GLY A 417 2.50 1.35 -7.71
N VAL A 418 1.31 1.97 -7.59
CA VAL A 418 0.71 2.45 -6.33
C VAL A 418 -0.71 1.93 -6.20
N SER A 419 -1.06 1.36 -5.05
CA SER A 419 -2.34 0.68 -4.82
C SER A 419 -3.09 1.28 -3.63
N PRO A 420 -3.51 2.57 -3.69
CA PRO A 420 -4.07 3.22 -2.52
C PRO A 420 -5.47 2.70 -2.21
N THR A 421 -5.69 2.27 -0.98
CA THR A 421 -6.94 1.60 -0.57
C THR A 421 -8.17 2.48 -0.71
N TRP A 422 -8.05 3.82 -0.71
CA TRP A 422 -9.19 4.71 -1.02
C TRP A 422 -9.81 4.43 -2.39
N ALA A 423 -9.04 3.93 -3.36
CA ALA A 423 -9.51 3.63 -4.70
C ALA A 423 -10.09 2.21 -4.84
N LEU A 424 -9.88 1.35 -3.84
CA LEU A 424 -10.28 -0.06 -3.86
C LEU A 424 -11.79 -0.26 -4.14
N PRO A 425 -12.71 0.55 -3.60
CA PRO A 425 -14.14 0.40 -3.91
C PRO A 425 -14.47 0.62 -5.40
N GLY A 426 -13.60 1.32 -6.14
CA GLY A 426 -13.79 1.66 -7.56
C GLY A 426 -13.02 0.79 -8.54
N LEU A 427 -12.22 -0.19 -8.09
CA LEU A 427 -11.31 -0.95 -8.96
C LEU A 427 -11.54 -2.47 -8.86
N ASP A 428 -11.23 -3.17 -9.93
CA ASP A 428 -11.22 -4.64 -9.99
C ASP A 428 -9.79 -5.21 -9.99
N PHE A 429 -8.80 -4.44 -10.46
CA PHE A 429 -7.39 -4.79 -10.32
C PHE A 429 -6.48 -3.56 -10.16
N TYR A 430 -5.32 -3.77 -9.52
CA TYR A 430 -4.24 -2.81 -9.48
C TYR A 430 -3.07 -3.23 -10.36
N GLU A 431 -2.65 -2.33 -11.26
CA GLU A 431 -1.39 -2.49 -11.98
C GLU A 431 -0.21 -2.05 -11.10
N GLY A 432 0.70 -2.97 -10.81
CA GLY A 432 1.87 -2.71 -9.98
C GLY A 432 1.65 -2.86 -8.48
N LEU A 433 0.57 -3.53 -8.06
CA LEU A 433 0.39 -3.95 -6.67
C LEU A 433 1.54 -4.86 -6.19
N MET A 434 2.14 -5.65 -7.09
CA MET A 434 3.32 -6.44 -6.77
C MET A 434 4.60 -5.59 -6.63
N SER A 435 4.59 -4.30 -6.92
CA SER A 435 5.76 -3.45 -6.77
C SER A 435 5.94 -3.01 -5.31
N LEU A 436 7.20 -2.96 -4.85
CA LEU A 436 7.57 -2.37 -3.55
C LEU A 436 8.04 -0.91 -3.67
N ARG A 437 7.97 -0.37 -4.89
CA ARG A 437 8.43 0.97 -5.28
C ARG A 437 7.37 1.64 -6.14
N THR A 438 7.33 2.97 -6.08
CA THR A 438 6.40 3.78 -6.90
C THR A 438 6.92 3.92 -8.33
N TYR A 439 6.03 4.31 -9.26
CA TYR A 439 6.41 4.74 -10.62
C TYR A 439 7.45 5.87 -10.67
N ALA A 440 7.59 6.61 -9.56
CA ALA A 440 8.44 7.77 -9.46
C ALA A 440 9.86 7.44 -8.96
N ASP A 441 10.14 6.17 -8.67
CA ASP A 441 11.48 5.68 -8.34
C ASP A 441 12.40 5.81 -9.58
N PRO A 442 13.54 6.52 -9.46
CA PRO A 442 14.41 6.82 -10.58
C PRO A 442 15.28 5.64 -11.05
N ASN A 443 15.31 4.51 -10.33
CA ASN A 443 16.20 3.39 -10.67
C ASN A 443 15.60 2.46 -11.73
N LEU A 444 14.26 2.29 -11.75
CA LEU A 444 13.54 1.52 -12.76
C LEU A 444 13.08 2.42 -13.93
N LYS A 445 14.03 3.06 -14.60
CA LYS A 445 13.74 3.95 -15.74
C LYS A 445 13.68 3.19 -17.05
N ILE A 446 12.51 2.60 -17.31
CA ILE A 446 12.16 2.23 -18.69
C ILE A 446 11.53 3.45 -19.37
N PRO A 447 12.12 4.01 -20.43
CA PRO A 447 11.54 5.15 -21.11
C PRO A 447 10.17 4.79 -21.69
N SER A 448 9.33 5.79 -21.94
CA SER A 448 8.07 5.59 -22.65
C SER A 448 8.36 4.93 -24.00
N GLY A 449 7.78 3.75 -24.25
CA GLY A 449 8.03 2.96 -25.45
C GLY A 449 9.20 1.96 -25.36
N GLY A 450 9.92 1.88 -24.24
CA GLY A 450 10.98 0.87 -24.00
C GLY A 450 10.47 -0.49 -23.54
N TYR A 451 9.27 -0.90 -23.96
CA TYR A 451 8.58 -2.10 -23.47
C TYR A 451 9.35 -3.41 -23.73
N ASP A 452 10.21 -3.44 -24.75
CA ASP A 452 11.00 -4.59 -25.18
C ASP A 452 12.41 -4.64 -24.54
N THR A 453 12.74 -3.68 -23.68
CA THR A 453 14.06 -3.61 -23.02
C THR A 453 14.23 -4.74 -22.00
N ASP A 454 15.10 -5.71 -22.27
CA ASP A 454 15.54 -6.68 -21.26
C ASP A 454 16.68 -6.09 -20.42
N LEU A 455 16.41 -5.83 -19.14
CA LEU A 455 17.40 -5.28 -18.22
C LEU A 455 18.52 -6.27 -17.90
N GLY A 456 18.32 -7.57 -18.14
CA GLY A 456 19.31 -8.61 -17.86
C GLY A 456 19.85 -8.53 -16.43
N ASP A 457 21.16 -8.69 -16.27
CA ASP A 457 21.84 -8.67 -14.97
C ASP A 457 21.95 -7.28 -14.34
N SER A 458 21.70 -6.20 -15.10
CA SER A 458 21.67 -4.84 -14.53
C SER A 458 20.53 -4.65 -13.51
N TYR A 459 19.53 -5.53 -13.55
CA TYR A 459 18.41 -5.59 -12.60
C TYR A 459 18.79 -6.17 -11.23
N ALA A 460 20.01 -6.69 -11.02
CA ALA A 460 20.37 -7.40 -9.79
C ALA A 460 20.18 -6.55 -8.51
N SER A 461 20.49 -5.26 -8.56
CA SER A 461 20.30 -4.34 -7.42
C SER A 461 18.81 -4.09 -7.12
N ASP A 462 17.99 -3.95 -8.14
CA ASP A 462 16.54 -3.81 -8.00
C ASP A 462 15.90 -5.11 -7.52
N ALA A 463 16.31 -6.26 -8.08
CA ALA A 463 15.88 -7.60 -7.64
C ALA A 463 16.20 -7.86 -6.17
N ALA A 464 17.38 -7.44 -5.69
CA ALA A 464 17.79 -7.60 -4.30
C ALA A 464 16.86 -6.86 -3.30
N PHE A 465 16.10 -5.89 -3.78
CA PHE A 465 15.10 -5.18 -2.98
C PHE A 465 13.67 -5.68 -3.27
N ILE A 466 13.26 -5.65 -4.55
CA ILE A 466 11.87 -5.91 -4.98
C ILE A 466 11.48 -7.38 -4.82
N LEU A 467 12.46 -8.26 -5.01
CA LEU A 467 12.31 -9.71 -4.99
C LEU A 467 12.99 -10.35 -3.78
N ASP A 468 13.23 -9.61 -2.69
CA ASP A 468 13.76 -10.16 -1.44
C ASP A 468 12.69 -11.01 -0.73
N GLU A 469 12.74 -12.32 -0.94
CA GLU A 469 11.83 -13.28 -0.36
C GLU A 469 11.89 -13.31 1.17
N LYS A 470 12.99 -12.88 1.79
CA LYS A 470 13.16 -12.97 3.25
C LYS A 470 12.41 -11.87 4.00
N ARG A 471 12.10 -10.77 3.30
CA ARG A 471 11.48 -9.56 3.86
C ARG A 471 10.14 -9.24 3.23
N ARG A 472 9.91 -9.57 1.96
CA ARG A 472 8.63 -9.30 1.31
C ARG A 472 7.51 -10.11 1.96
N ILE A 473 6.35 -9.47 2.18
CA ILE A 473 5.15 -10.09 2.75
C ILE A 473 3.88 -9.66 1.98
N PRO A 474 2.87 -10.53 1.82
CA PRO A 474 1.69 -10.27 0.99
C PRO A 474 0.61 -9.46 1.72
N LEU A 475 0.94 -8.29 2.29
CA LEU A 475 0.01 -7.50 3.11
C LEU A 475 -1.28 -7.14 2.37
N TYR A 476 -1.21 -6.86 1.06
CA TYR A 476 -2.41 -6.52 0.31
C TYR A 476 -3.24 -7.76 0.01
N GLN A 477 -2.62 -8.91 -0.27
CA GLN A 477 -3.37 -10.15 -0.50
C GLN A 477 -4.03 -10.67 0.77
N LEU A 478 -3.32 -10.62 1.90
CA LEU A 478 -3.86 -10.96 3.22
C LEU A 478 -5.10 -10.11 3.56
N ALA A 479 -5.07 -8.85 3.14
CA ALA A 479 -6.17 -7.92 3.39
C ALA A 479 -7.30 -8.03 2.35
N PHE A 480 -7.01 -8.20 1.05
CA PHE A 480 -7.98 -7.94 -0.02
C PHE A 480 -7.84 -8.80 -1.30
N HIS A 481 -7.15 -9.95 -1.30
CA HIS A 481 -7.03 -10.80 -2.51
C HIS A 481 -8.38 -11.15 -3.15
N ASP A 482 -9.39 -11.39 -2.32
CA ASP A 482 -10.77 -11.69 -2.74
C ASP A 482 -11.57 -10.47 -3.23
N TYR A 483 -11.03 -9.25 -3.11
CA TYR A 483 -11.68 -7.99 -3.51
C TYR A 483 -11.00 -7.27 -4.68
N VAL A 484 -9.71 -7.52 -4.93
CA VAL A 484 -8.95 -6.90 -6.01
C VAL A 484 -7.83 -7.81 -6.50
N ALA A 485 -7.64 -7.89 -7.82
CA ALA A 485 -6.51 -8.59 -8.39
C ALA A 485 -5.27 -7.68 -8.45
N GLY A 486 -4.07 -8.26 -8.41
CA GLY A 486 -2.81 -7.53 -8.55
C GLY A 486 -1.97 -8.03 -9.72
N THR A 487 -1.19 -7.13 -10.32
CA THR A 487 -0.12 -7.45 -11.28
C THR A 487 1.20 -6.82 -10.87
N TRP A 488 2.27 -7.12 -11.61
CA TRP A 488 3.47 -6.26 -11.68
C TRP A 488 3.15 -4.92 -12.34
N VAL A 489 4.09 -3.98 -12.32
CA VAL A 489 3.95 -2.68 -13.00
C VAL A 489 4.45 -2.80 -14.43
N TRP A 490 3.88 -2.02 -15.37
CA TRP A 490 4.32 -2.08 -16.77
C TRP A 490 5.81 -1.79 -16.99
N ARG A 491 6.47 -1.08 -16.07
CA ARG A 491 7.91 -0.80 -16.12
C ARG A 491 8.78 -1.94 -15.59
N ASP A 492 8.17 -2.97 -15.00
CA ASP A 492 8.88 -4.07 -14.35
C ASP A 492 8.05 -5.38 -14.41
N THR A 493 7.59 -5.72 -15.62
CA THR A 493 6.82 -6.93 -15.92
C THR A 493 7.60 -8.22 -15.61
N ASN A 494 6.96 -9.40 -15.67
CA ASN A 494 7.62 -10.68 -15.39
C ASN A 494 8.92 -10.86 -16.21
N PHE A 495 8.89 -10.46 -17.48
CA PHE A 495 10.00 -10.64 -18.43
C PHE A 495 10.83 -9.38 -18.68
N GLN A 496 10.66 -8.32 -17.87
CA GLN A 496 11.48 -7.12 -17.99
C GLN A 496 12.96 -7.36 -17.66
N SER A 497 13.23 -8.40 -16.87
CA SER A 497 14.55 -8.97 -16.68
C SER A 497 14.43 -10.49 -16.72
N ARG A 498 14.85 -11.10 -17.82
CA ARG A 498 14.70 -12.55 -18.02
C ARG A 498 15.43 -13.41 -16.98
N PRO A 499 16.66 -13.08 -16.52
CA PRO A 499 17.34 -13.85 -15.47
C PRO A 499 16.56 -13.95 -14.15
N PHE A 500 15.63 -13.02 -13.90
CA PHE A 500 14.82 -12.94 -12.69
C PHE A 500 13.33 -13.27 -12.90
N ALA A 501 12.91 -13.61 -14.13
CA ALA A 501 11.51 -13.91 -14.46
C ALA A 501 10.95 -15.08 -13.65
N TRP A 502 11.73 -16.16 -13.49
CA TRP A 502 11.36 -17.32 -12.67
C TRP A 502 10.97 -16.93 -11.24
N LYS A 503 11.65 -15.93 -10.65
CA LYS A 503 11.40 -15.50 -9.28
C LYS A 503 10.12 -14.68 -9.18
N LYS A 504 9.84 -13.84 -10.18
CA LYS A 504 8.57 -13.12 -10.30
C LYS A 504 7.40 -14.08 -10.47
N ASP A 505 7.56 -15.13 -11.29
CA ASP A 505 6.54 -16.16 -11.45
C ASP A 505 6.26 -16.91 -10.14
N LEU A 506 7.30 -17.24 -9.37
CA LEU A 506 7.13 -17.86 -8.04
C LEU A 506 6.42 -16.93 -7.04
N PHE A 507 6.66 -15.62 -7.10
CA PHE A 507 5.86 -14.67 -6.32
C PHE A 507 4.41 -14.57 -6.80
N ASN A 508 4.15 -14.61 -8.11
CA ASN A 508 2.78 -14.68 -8.62
C ASN A 508 2.07 -15.95 -8.13
N VAL A 509 2.76 -17.09 -8.11
CA VAL A 509 2.26 -18.34 -7.54
C VAL A 509 1.97 -18.20 -6.05
N LEU A 510 2.93 -17.72 -5.25
CA LEU A 510 2.78 -17.61 -3.80
C LEU A 510 1.65 -16.67 -3.41
N TYR A 511 1.53 -15.52 -4.11
CA TYR A 511 0.60 -14.44 -3.75
C TYR A 511 -0.73 -14.54 -4.49
N GLY A 512 -0.89 -15.46 -5.44
CA GLY A 512 -2.12 -15.63 -6.22
C GLY A 512 -2.36 -14.56 -7.29
N THR A 513 -1.35 -13.77 -7.64
CA THR A 513 -1.48 -12.58 -8.50
C THR A 513 -1.31 -12.88 -9.99
N MET A 514 -1.83 -12.00 -10.85
CA MET A 514 -1.74 -12.15 -12.30
C MET A 514 -0.31 -11.90 -12.80
N PRO A 515 0.19 -12.71 -13.75
CA PRO A 515 1.37 -12.34 -14.51
C PRO A 515 1.04 -11.15 -15.41
N MET A 516 2.05 -10.35 -15.71
CA MET A 516 1.96 -9.22 -16.61
C MET A 516 3.07 -9.27 -17.65
N TRP A 517 2.72 -9.07 -18.93
CA TRP A 517 3.68 -9.11 -20.02
C TRP A 517 3.50 -7.98 -21.02
N HIS A 518 4.61 -7.61 -21.66
CA HIS A 518 4.60 -6.89 -22.94
C HIS A 518 4.73 -7.89 -24.08
N ILE A 519 3.90 -7.75 -25.10
CA ILE A 519 3.87 -8.66 -26.24
C ILE A 519 3.78 -7.87 -27.55
N ASN A 520 4.59 -8.29 -28.52
CA ASN A 520 4.42 -8.03 -29.94
C ASN A 520 4.87 -9.28 -30.71
N ARG A 521 4.80 -9.24 -32.05
CA ARG A 521 5.21 -10.34 -32.93
C ARG A 521 6.63 -10.84 -32.63
N GLN A 522 7.59 -9.93 -32.52
CA GLN A 522 9.01 -10.24 -32.31
C GLN A 522 9.26 -10.90 -30.94
N LEU A 523 8.71 -10.34 -29.87
CA LEU A 523 8.84 -10.87 -28.51
C LEU A 523 8.22 -12.26 -28.41
N TRP A 524 7.05 -12.47 -29.02
CA TRP A 524 6.40 -13.77 -29.05
C TRP A 524 7.23 -14.82 -29.77
N GLU A 525 7.71 -14.54 -30.99
CA GLU A 525 8.53 -15.47 -31.75
C GLU A 525 9.81 -15.86 -31.01
N ARG A 526 10.41 -14.89 -30.31
CA ARG A 526 11.66 -15.09 -29.58
C ARG A 526 11.50 -15.83 -28.25
N HIS A 527 10.39 -15.60 -27.54
CA HIS A 527 10.23 -16.02 -26.13
C HIS A 527 8.97 -16.85 -25.87
N LYS A 528 8.31 -17.38 -26.92
CA LYS A 528 7.08 -18.19 -26.82
C LYS A 528 7.12 -19.24 -25.71
N THR A 529 8.20 -20.03 -25.65
CA THR A 529 8.33 -21.10 -24.65
C THR A 529 8.32 -20.54 -23.23
N GLU A 530 9.05 -19.45 -22.99
CA GLU A 530 9.13 -18.80 -21.67
C GLU A 530 7.75 -18.30 -21.22
N TYR A 531 6.99 -17.65 -22.10
CA TYR A 531 5.62 -17.18 -21.80
C TYR A 531 4.67 -18.33 -21.49
N VAL A 532 4.71 -19.41 -22.28
CA VAL A 532 3.82 -20.57 -22.10
C VAL A 532 4.13 -21.29 -20.78
N GLU A 533 5.41 -21.46 -20.43
CA GLU A 533 5.82 -22.07 -19.17
C GLU A 533 5.41 -21.23 -17.96
N SER A 534 5.64 -19.91 -18.03
CA SER A 534 5.20 -18.96 -17.00
C SER A 534 3.69 -19.02 -16.77
N TYR A 535 2.88 -18.98 -17.84
CA TYR A 535 1.43 -19.10 -17.74
C TYR A 535 0.99 -20.41 -17.10
N ARG A 536 1.53 -21.55 -17.57
CA ARG A 536 1.17 -22.88 -17.05
C ARG A 536 1.50 -23.03 -15.57
N ALA A 537 2.67 -22.54 -15.14
CA ALA A 537 3.06 -22.56 -13.74
C ALA A 537 2.08 -21.78 -12.88
N ILE A 538 1.79 -20.53 -13.26
CA ILE A 538 0.96 -19.62 -12.47
C ILE A 538 -0.52 -20.06 -12.46
N VAL A 539 -1.07 -20.45 -13.62
CA VAL A 539 -2.47 -20.87 -13.74
C VAL A 539 -2.77 -22.16 -12.99
N SER A 540 -1.77 -23.06 -12.85
CA SER A 540 -1.92 -24.33 -12.12
C SER A 540 -2.33 -24.14 -10.65
N ILE A 541 -1.94 -23.00 -10.07
CA ILE A 541 -2.30 -22.59 -8.72
C ILE A 541 -3.53 -21.69 -8.72
N ARG A 542 -3.51 -20.62 -9.53
CA ARG A 542 -4.57 -19.60 -9.52
C ARG A 542 -5.96 -20.12 -9.91
N SER A 543 -6.03 -21.10 -10.80
CA SER A 543 -7.31 -21.74 -11.15
C SER A 543 -7.98 -22.46 -9.96
N ARG A 544 -7.17 -22.93 -8.99
CA ARG A 544 -7.61 -23.69 -7.80
C ARG A 544 -7.96 -22.79 -6.62
N ILE A 545 -7.13 -21.77 -6.33
CA ILE A 545 -7.43 -20.79 -5.26
C ILE A 545 -8.47 -19.76 -5.71
N GLY A 546 -8.53 -19.43 -7.00
CA GLY A 546 -9.49 -18.50 -7.56
C GLY A 546 -9.49 -17.12 -6.89
N PHE A 547 -10.67 -16.67 -6.45
CA PHE A 547 -10.85 -15.44 -5.66
C PHE A 547 -10.95 -15.73 -4.15
N ALA A 548 -10.39 -16.85 -3.67
CA ALA A 548 -10.38 -17.16 -2.24
C ALA A 548 -9.65 -16.07 -1.45
N ARG A 549 -10.08 -15.88 -0.22
CA ARG A 549 -9.35 -15.05 0.74
C ARG A 549 -8.03 -15.73 1.12
N MET A 550 -6.92 -15.00 1.13
CA MET A 550 -5.69 -15.44 1.76
C MET A 550 -5.83 -15.33 3.29
N THR A 551 -5.69 -16.44 4.01
CA THR A 551 -5.90 -16.52 5.46
C THR A 551 -4.62 -16.60 6.27
N GLY A 552 -3.50 -16.95 5.63
CA GLY A 552 -2.20 -17.11 6.30
C GLY A 552 -1.03 -16.91 5.34
N HIS A 553 0.11 -16.52 5.91
CA HIS A 553 1.40 -16.45 5.24
C HIS A 553 2.51 -16.70 6.27
N GLY A 554 3.61 -17.34 5.86
CA GLY A 554 4.77 -17.51 6.72
C GLY A 554 5.91 -18.28 6.05
N TRP A 555 6.92 -18.60 6.86
CA TRP A 555 8.11 -19.33 6.41
C TRP A 555 8.15 -20.74 6.99
N LEU A 556 8.66 -21.69 6.20
CA LEU A 556 8.85 -23.09 6.59
C LEU A 556 10.31 -23.43 6.90
N THR A 557 11.23 -22.49 6.63
CA THR A 557 12.66 -22.65 6.90
C THR A 557 13.23 -21.44 7.66
N PRO A 558 14.24 -21.64 8.54
CA PRO A 558 14.84 -20.54 9.31
C PRO A 558 15.47 -19.43 8.45
N ASP A 559 16.01 -19.79 7.28
CA ASP A 559 16.61 -18.86 6.32
C ASP A 559 15.58 -18.10 5.47
N ARG A 560 14.27 -18.36 5.70
CA ARG A 560 13.12 -17.76 5.03
C ARG A 560 13.05 -18.01 3.51
N SER A 561 13.80 -18.97 2.99
CA SER A 561 13.81 -19.31 1.56
C SER A 561 12.60 -20.15 1.11
N VAL A 562 11.89 -20.78 2.05
CA VAL A 562 10.64 -21.51 1.78
C VAL A 562 9.48 -20.82 2.48
N GLN A 563 8.45 -20.49 1.71
CA GLN A 563 7.26 -19.77 2.16
C GLN A 563 6.00 -20.56 1.91
N TYR A 564 4.94 -20.23 2.66
CA TYR A 564 3.60 -20.72 2.42
C TYR A 564 2.58 -19.59 2.42
N THR A 565 1.48 -19.80 1.70
CA THR A 565 0.22 -19.07 1.86
C THR A 565 -0.94 -20.03 2.04
N ASP A 566 -1.84 -19.69 2.96
CA ASP A 566 -3.06 -20.45 3.25
C ASP A 566 -4.27 -19.72 2.71
N TRP A 567 -5.25 -20.48 2.25
CA TRP A 567 -6.40 -19.96 1.51
C TRP A 567 -7.71 -20.47 2.10
N GLU A 568 -8.74 -19.61 2.05
CA GLU A 568 -10.13 -20.01 2.25
C GLU A 568 -10.46 -21.17 1.29
N GLY A 569 -10.96 -22.28 1.85
CA GLY A 569 -11.15 -23.52 1.10
C GLY A 569 -10.13 -24.62 1.43
N GLY A 570 -9.17 -24.34 2.32
CA GLY A 570 -8.26 -25.34 2.87
C GLY A 570 -7.10 -25.68 1.93
N GLN A 571 -6.69 -24.76 1.06
CA GLN A 571 -5.49 -24.94 0.24
C GLN A 571 -4.28 -24.24 0.88
N ARG A 572 -3.12 -24.88 0.76
CA ARG A 572 -1.81 -24.27 1.06
C ARG A 572 -0.91 -24.29 -0.16
N VAL A 573 -0.42 -23.12 -0.56
CA VAL A 573 0.63 -22.98 -1.58
C VAL A 573 1.96 -22.92 -0.85
N ILE A 574 2.92 -23.75 -1.25
CA ILE A 574 4.30 -23.71 -0.76
C ILE A 574 5.21 -23.32 -1.92
N VAL A 575 6.10 -22.35 -1.70
CA VAL A 575 7.11 -21.94 -2.68
C VAL A 575 8.51 -22.06 -2.07
N ASN A 576 9.42 -22.68 -2.81
CA ASN A 576 10.82 -22.80 -2.46
C ASN A 576 11.67 -21.90 -3.38
N PHE A 577 12.10 -20.75 -2.87
CA PHE A 577 13.03 -19.85 -3.56
C PHE A 577 14.50 -20.29 -3.42
N GLY A 578 14.78 -21.20 -2.49
CA GLY A 578 16.12 -21.66 -2.16
C GLY A 578 16.77 -22.56 -3.22
N SER A 579 18.03 -22.88 -2.97
CA SER A 579 18.86 -23.76 -3.83
C SER A 579 18.84 -25.23 -3.41
N ARG A 580 18.15 -25.57 -2.32
CA ARG A 580 18.06 -26.93 -1.77
C ARG A 580 16.62 -27.42 -1.80
N VAL A 581 16.44 -28.73 -1.92
CA VAL A 581 15.13 -29.36 -1.80
C VAL A 581 14.57 -29.09 -0.41
N TYR A 582 13.33 -28.60 -0.33
CA TYR A 582 12.57 -28.55 0.93
C TYR A 582 11.91 -29.90 1.19
N GLN A 583 12.03 -30.39 2.42
CA GLN A 583 11.42 -31.63 2.87
C GLN A 583 10.58 -31.34 4.13
N GLY A 584 9.26 -31.27 3.94
CA GLY A 584 8.28 -31.02 5.00
C GLY A 584 8.06 -32.23 5.89
N LYS A 585 7.52 -31.99 7.10
CA LYS A 585 7.20 -33.04 8.09
C LYS A 585 6.14 -34.03 7.58
N ASP A 586 5.29 -33.57 6.69
CA ASP A 586 4.22 -34.30 5.99
C ASP A 586 4.72 -35.06 4.75
N LYS A 587 6.04 -35.22 4.59
CA LYS A 587 6.72 -35.78 3.40
C LYS A 587 6.55 -34.93 2.14
N THR A 588 6.02 -33.71 2.23
CA THR A 588 5.99 -32.82 1.08
C THR A 588 7.40 -32.46 0.67
N ARG A 589 7.66 -32.58 -0.63
CA ARG A 589 8.96 -32.30 -1.22
C ARG A 589 8.82 -31.23 -2.28
N VAL A 590 9.50 -30.10 -2.09
CA VAL A 590 9.50 -28.99 -3.05
C VAL A 590 10.91 -28.77 -3.55
N ALA A 591 11.13 -28.98 -4.85
CA ALA A 591 12.43 -28.78 -5.48
C ALA A 591 12.89 -27.31 -5.38
N PRO A 592 14.20 -27.03 -5.54
CA PRO A 592 14.69 -25.66 -5.68
C PRO A 592 13.93 -24.91 -6.79
N ARG A 593 13.61 -23.63 -6.56
CA ARG A 593 12.89 -22.76 -7.51
C ARG A 593 11.58 -23.37 -8.02
N SER A 594 10.84 -23.97 -7.12
CA SER A 594 9.60 -24.70 -7.43
C SER A 594 8.53 -24.43 -6.38
N PHE A 595 7.36 -25.01 -6.58
CA PHE A 595 6.20 -24.84 -5.73
C PHE A 595 5.39 -26.13 -5.63
N ALA A 596 4.54 -26.19 -4.62
CA ALA A 596 3.57 -27.26 -4.42
C ALA A 596 2.25 -26.69 -3.91
N LEU A 597 1.16 -27.39 -4.19
CA LEU A 597 -0.15 -27.12 -3.61
C LEU A 597 -0.57 -28.31 -2.76
N GLN A 598 -1.05 -28.03 -1.56
CA GLN A 598 -1.54 -29.00 -0.60
C GLN A 598 -2.99 -28.69 -0.22
N SER A 599 -3.69 -29.72 0.26
CA SER A 599 -4.91 -29.58 1.04
C SER A 599 -4.55 -29.63 2.53
N LEU A 600 -5.10 -28.71 3.31
CA LEU A 600 -4.92 -28.56 4.76
C LEU A 600 -5.87 -29.43 5.58
#